data_AF-A0A5E8B1Q7-F1
#
_entry.id   AF-A0A5E8B1Q7-F1
#
_cell.length_a   1.000
_cell.length_b   1.000
_cell.length_c   1.000
_cell.angle_alpha   90.00
_cell.angle_beta   90.00
_cell.angle_gamma   90.00
#
_symmetry.space_group_name_H-M   'P 1'
#
loop_
_entity.id
_entity.type
_entity.pdbx_description
1 polymer ?
#
loop_
_entity_poly.entity_id
_entity_poly.type
_entity_poly.pdbx_seq_one_letter_code
_entity_poly.pdbx_strand_id
1 'polypeptide(L)'
;MEEIKKLVRIITTRVKKNVSLIDVISHDENPSKEQQLFNGIQKGLYNTDDEASLGMYESDSTDQRFRMLKSRLRYKLYNLLYFVDFNDSKVNIGFPYEQECHSYIFRAKVLFKEGEYDLAEKHVNKALAISRESEFTELTLSGLRMLRLIYSELCRPNHLRKTLGRIKKYEELLRAEEEAESIFCMKKMQLQKSVHSRKTHLDSTLKSVQQLQALWEKSKSYNVFEKYYRLKIRSNELLGEFEGILQVTGEAEEMVKKGIINPLRFDVRYNVYIKTYAYLRAKDYKNGMSYAKAGLEHIGRSSRNWFSHMENYYLMALHSGNYELAEDLIGQVYRNPHMEKISQRAKERWELYKAYLYFLMPNRDVEDVLDFSKIYQKLPFYTQDKQGLMVAIMILEFIDLMKKDKLDIALTKLPNTEKYIYRYLNENPESQREKLFLKLITIMVESSFNPTVAAKKGEKYFNRLKGTPEPGDAFAEIEIVPYEQLWEMMLQNMEHSFVKLDFGR
;
A
#
# COMPACT_ATOMS: atom_id res chain seq x y z
N MET A 1 0.95 28.10 0.40
CA MET A 1 0.09 27.52 1.45
C MET A 1 0.27 26.02 1.68
N GLU A 2 0.41 25.20 0.63
CA GLU A 2 0.41 23.72 0.72
C GLU A 2 1.43 23.09 1.68
N GLU A 3 2.63 23.65 1.79
CA GLU A 3 3.64 23.17 2.76
C GLU A 3 3.14 23.27 4.21
N ILE A 4 2.60 24.44 4.59
CA ILE A 4 2.14 24.70 5.96
C ILE A 4 0.92 23.85 6.29
N LYS A 5 -0.01 23.66 5.34
CA LYS A 5 -1.13 22.72 5.50
C LYS A 5 -0.65 21.31 5.85
N LYS A 6 0.38 20.81 5.16
CA LYS A 6 0.96 19.49 5.44
C LYS A 6 1.56 19.44 6.84
N LEU A 7 2.31 20.46 7.24
CA LEU A 7 2.91 20.54 8.58
C LEU A 7 1.85 20.61 9.69
N VAL A 8 0.83 21.48 9.54
CA VAL A 8 -0.32 21.57 10.47
C VAL A 8 -0.97 20.21 10.62
N ARG A 9 -1.27 19.52 9.51
CA ARG A 9 -1.86 18.17 9.56
C ARG A 9 -1.00 17.17 10.34
N ILE A 10 0.31 17.14 10.13
CA ILE A 10 1.23 16.23 10.84
C ILE A 10 1.18 16.53 12.34
N ILE A 11 1.31 17.81 12.71
CA ILE A 11 1.38 18.28 14.09
C ILE A 11 0.06 18.01 14.83
N THR A 12 -1.07 18.41 14.27
CA THR A 12 -2.41 18.16 14.85
C THR A 12 -2.68 16.66 15.05
N THR A 13 -2.12 15.80 14.20
CA THR A 13 -2.36 14.35 14.27
C THR A 13 -1.49 13.67 15.34
N ARG A 14 -0.30 14.20 15.63
CA ARG A 14 0.75 13.42 16.33
C ARG A 14 1.43 14.11 17.50
N VAL A 15 1.32 15.43 17.64
CA VAL A 15 1.85 16.12 18.82
C VAL A 15 0.88 15.89 19.99
N LYS A 16 1.41 15.48 21.16
CA LYS A 16 0.57 15.29 22.35
C LYS A 16 -0.10 16.60 22.72
N LYS A 17 -1.40 16.53 23.03
CA LYS A 17 -2.22 17.70 23.42
C LYS A 17 -1.66 18.48 24.61
N ASN A 18 -0.83 17.85 25.44
CA ASN A 18 -0.27 18.43 26.66
C ASN A 18 1.10 19.11 26.45
N VAL A 19 1.61 19.20 25.22
CA VAL A 19 2.83 19.99 24.94
C VAL A 19 2.43 21.46 24.89
N SER A 20 2.37 22.08 26.07
CA SER A 20 2.05 23.50 26.30
C SER A 20 3.14 24.47 25.81
N LEU A 21 4.12 24.00 25.03
CA LEU A 21 5.34 24.74 24.73
C LEU A 21 5.26 25.68 23.54
N ILE A 22 4.10 25.82 22.88
CA ILE A 22 3.95 26.82 21.82
C ILE A 22 2.60 27.51 21.96
N ASP A 23 2.64 28.84 22.02
CA ASP A 23 1.56 29.83 21.85
C ASP A 23 0.79 29.69 20.52
N VAL A 24 0.73 28.50 19.92
CA VAL A 24 0.02 28.14 18.69
C VAL A 24 -1.08 27.10 18.98
N ILE A 25 -0.93 26.30 20.06
CA ILE A 25 -1.88 25.23 20.44
C ILE A 25 -2.70 25.62 21.69
N SER A 26 -2.30 26.65 22.44
CA SER A 26 -3.09 27.17 23.57
C SER A 26 -4.43 27.74 23.11
N HIS A 27 -5.48 27.48 23.90
CA HIS A 27 -6.82 28.03 23.70
C HIS A 27 -6.94 29.33 24.50
N ASP A 28 -6.08 30.30 24.21
CA ASP A 28 -6.12 31.60 24.88
C ASP A 28 -7.32 32.42 24.37
N GLU A 29 -7.95 33.20 25.25
CA GLU A 29 -9.09 34.07 24.92
C GLU A 29 -8.74 35.12 23.84
N ASN A 30 -7.44 35.43 23.67
CA ASN A 30 -6.90 36.30 22.63
C ASN A 30 -5.80 35.60 21.82
N PRO A 31 -6.13 34.85 20.76
CA PRO A 31 -5.14 34.12 19.98
C PRO A 31 -4.23 35.07 19.19
N SER A 32 -2.92 34.83 19.24
CA SER A 32 -1.93 35.47 18.39
C SER A 32 -2.26 35.29 16.90
N LYS A 33 -1.79 36.20 16.03
CA LYS A 33 -2.01 36.06 14.58
C LYS A 33 -1.48 34.72 14.05
N GLU A 34 -0.44 34.15 14.66
CA GLU A 34 0.08 32.83 14.28
C GLU A 34 -0.89 31.69 14.64
N GLN A 35 -1.56 31.77 15.80
CA GLN A 35 -2.66 30.87 16.20
C GLN A 35 -3.85 31.00 15.25
N GLN A 36 -4.22 32.23 14.91
CA GLN A 36 -5.35 32.47 14.01
C GLN A 36 -5.10 31.84 12.64
N LEU A 37 -3.89 32.02 12.08
CA LEU A 37 -3.51 31.37 10.83
C LEU A 37 -3.49 29.84 10.96
N PHE A 38 -2.92 29.29 12.03
CA PHE A 38 -2.90 27.85 12.30
C PHE A 38 -4.31 27.26 12.39
N ASN A 39 -5.17 27.85 13.22
CA ASN A 39 -6.55 27.43 13.43
C ASN A 39 -7.38 27.57 12.16
N GLY A 40 -7.18 28.64 11.39
CA GLY A 40 -7.82 28.85 10.10
C GLY A 40 -7.45 27.77 9.09
N ILE A 41 -6.18 27.38 9.03
CA ILE A 41 -5.71 26.27 8.19
C ILE A 41 -6.26 24.93 8.68
N GLN A 42 -6.26 24.69 9.99
CA GLN A 42 -6.76 23.45 10.60
C GLN A 42 -8.26 23.24 10.33
N LYS A 43 -9.05 24.32 10.39
CA LYS A 43 -10.49 24.33 10.10
C LYS A 43 -10.82 24.34 8.61
N GLY A 44 -9.82 24.49 7.74
CA GLY A 44 -10.01 24.54 6.28
C GLY A 44 -10.51 25.88 5.75
N LEU A 45 -10.46 26.96 6.55
CA LEU A 45 -10.86 28.31 6.18
C LEU A 45 -9.89 28.96 5.18
N TYR A 46 -8.61 28.58 5.23
CA TYR A 46 -7.57 29.15 4.40
C TYR A 46 -6.93 28.08 3.51
N ASN A 47 -7.33 28.04 2.25
CA ASN A 47 -6.80 27.10 1.27
C ASN A 47 -5.69 27.69 0.42
N THR A 48 -5.78 28.97 0.08
CA THR A 48 -4.78 29.66 -0.72
C THR A 48 -4.04 30.72 0.10
N ASP A 49 -2.88 31.16 -0.42
CA ASP A 49 -2.15 32.26 0.21
C ASP A 49 -2.96 33.58 0.11
N ASP A 50 -3.75 33.76 -0.95
CA ASP A 50 -4.61 34.93 -1.14
C ASP A 50 -5.80 34.93 -0.17
N GLU A 51 -6.49 33.80 0.02
CA GLU A 51 -7.56 33.66 1.02
C GLU A 51 -7.08 33.97 2.44
N ALA A 52 -5.89 33.47 2.78
CA ALA A 52 -5.30 33.70 4.10
C ALA A 52 -4.87 35.16 4.30
N SER A 53 -4.27 35.79 3.29
CA SER A 53 -3.87 37.20 3.39
C SER A 53 -5.07 38.12 3.50
N LEU A 54 -6.09 37.89 2.65
CA LEU A 54 -7.34 38.63 2.66
C LEU A 54 -8.06 38.48 4.01
N GLY A 55 -8.18 37.26 4.53
CA GLY A 55 -8.87 36.99 5.79
C GLY A 55 -8.14 37.46 7.05
N MET A 56 -6.87 37.87 6.96
CA MET A 56 -6.06 38.26 8.12
C MET A 56 -5.58 39.71 8.13
N TYR A 57 -5.34 40.28 6.94
CA TYR A 57 -4.77 41.61 6.77
C TYR A 57 -5.52 42.46 5.73
N GLU A 58 -6.61 41.93 5.14
CA GLU A 58 -7.38 42.58 4.07
C GLU A 58 -6.48 43.02 2.90
N SER A 59 -5.46 42.22 2.60
CA SER A 59 -4.44 42.53 1.60
C SER A 59 -4.16 41.35 0.68
N ASP A 60 -3.33 41.59 -0.34
CA ASP A 60 -2.90 40.57 -1.28
C ASP A 60 -1.84 39.64 -0.67
N SER A 61 -1.52 38.54 -1.34
CA SER A 61 -0.45 37.62 -0.92
C SER A 61 0.97 38.20 -1.04
N THR A 62 1.12 39.40 -1.61
CA THR A 62 2.41 40.09 -1.72
C THR A 62 2.74 40.92 -0.49
N ASP A 63 1.77 41.21 0.37
CA ASP A 63 1.94 41.93 1.62
C ASP A 63 3.05 41.31 2.49
N GLN A 64 4.03 42.15 2.83
CA GLN A 64 5.17 41.78 3.66
C GLN A 64 4.75 41.26 5.04
N ARG A 65 3.67 41.79 5.61
CA ARG A 65 3.16 41.39 6.93
C ARG A 65 2.69 39.93 6.93
N PHE A 66 1.92 39.55 5.91
CA PHE A 66 1.48 38.18 5.73
C PHE A 66 2.64 37.23 5.44
N ARG A 67 3.58 37.63 4.57
CA ARG A 67 4.78 36.83 4.28
C ARG A 67 5.63 36.57 5.53
N MET A 68 5.80 37.58 6.38
CA MET A 68 6.50 37.44 7.67
C MET A 68 5.76 36.50 8.63
N LEU A 69 4.43 36.68 8.77
CA LEU A 69 3.60 35.81 9.60
C LEU A 69 3.71 34.34 9.17
N LYS A 70 3.55 34.10 7.87
CA LYS A 70 3.66 32.77 7.26
C LYS A 70 5.03 32.14 7.53
N SER A 71 6.11 32.91 7.40
CA SER A 71 7.47 32.45 7.67
C SER A 71 7.67 32.07 9.15
N ARG A 72 7.18 32.90 10.09
CA ARG A 72 7.27 32.63 11.54
C ARG A 72 6.47 31.39 11.94
N LEU A 73 5.23 31.27 11.45
CA LEU A 73 4.41 30.08 11.69
C LEU A 73 5.13 28.83 11.16
N ARG A 74 5.64 28.88 9.92
CA ARG A 74 6.40 27.77 9.34
C ARG A 74 7.58 27.35 10.24
N TYR A 75 8.37 28.31 10.72
CA TYR A 75 9.48 28.04 11.63
C TYR A 75 9.02 27.36 12.94
N LYS A 76 7.95 27.87 13.57
CA LYS A 76 7.36 27.26 14.77
C LYS A 76 6.86 25.83 14.51
N LEU A 77 6.23 25.58 13.36
CA LEU A 77 5.77 24.24 12.97
C LEU A 77 6.93 23.27 12.78
N TYR A 78 8.05 23.70 12.19
CA TYR A 78 9.24 22.84 12.10
C TYR A 78 9.79 22.50 13.50
N ASN A 79 9.79 23.44 14.44
CA ASN A 79 10.21 23.17 15.82
C ASN A 79 9.25 22.19 16.54
N LEU A 80 7.96 22.18 16.18
CA LEU A 80 7.01 21.19 16.73
C LEU A 80 7.30 19.76 16.29
N LEU A 81 8.05 19.55 15.20
CA LEU A 81 8.40 18.20 14.75
C LEU A 81 9.23 17.43 15.78
N TYR A 82 9.97 18.12 16.65
CA TYR A 82 10.72 17.49 17.75
C TYR A 82 9.83 16.88 18.84
N PHE A 83 8.54 17.25 18.89
CA PHE A 83 7.59 16.81 19.91
C PHE A 83 6.53 15.82 19.36
N VAL A 84 6.73 15.36 18.13
CA VAL A 84 5.85 14.39 17.50
C VAL A 84 5.99 13.04 18.20
N ASP A 85 4.87 12.47 18.63
CA ASP A 85 4.85 11.14 19.24
C ASP A 85 4.64 10.06 18.17
N PHE A 86 5.51 9.05 18.21
CA PHE A 86 5.48 7.90 17.32
C PHE A 86 5.07 6.60 18.02
N ASN A 87 4.77 6.64 19.32
CA ASN A 87 4.35 5.46 20.10
C ASN A 87 2.94 4.93 19.74
N ASP A 88 2.24 5.56 18.80
CA ASP A 88 0.97 5.06 18.29
C ASP A 88 1.20 3.82 17.39
N SER A 89 0.41 2.77 17.62
CA SER A 89 0.27 1.49 16.89
C SER A 89 0.25 1.56 15.34
N LYS A 90 0.13 2.77 14.78
CA LYS A 90 0.03 3.04 13.34
C LYS A 90 1.40 3.08 12.63
N VAL A 91 2.52 3.04 13.34
CA VAL A 91 3.88 3.15 12.77
C VAL A 91 4.62 1.80 12.84
N ASN A 92 5.71 1.67 12.08
CA ASN A 92 6.64 0.56 12.25
C ASN A 92 7.17 0.59 13.71
N ILE A 93 7.13 -0.57 14.38
CA ILE A 93 7.53 -0.75 15.78
C ILE A 93 8.94 -0.20 16.04
N GLY A 94 9.84 -0.29 15.06
CA GLY A 94 11.23 0.14 15.20
C GLY A 94 11.43 1.66 15.19
N PHE A 95 10.53 2.42 14.54
CA PHE A 95 10.74 3.85 14.32
C PHE A 95 10.79 4.68 15.62
N PRO A 96 9.93 4.45 16.64
CA PRO A 96 10.08 5.10 17.94
C PRO A 96 11.46 4.91 18.59
N TYR A 97 12.00 3.69 18.56
CA TYR A 97 13.32 3.37 19.10
C TYR A 97 14.45 4.07 18.33
N GLU A 98 14.33 4.15 17.00
CA GLU A 98 15.23 4.91 16.14
C GLU A 98 15.25 6.40 16.53
N GLN A 99 14.07 7.01 16.69
CA GLN A 99 13.93 8.42 17.10
C GLN A 99 14.48 8.66 18.51
N GLU A 100 14.23 7.75 19.45
CA GLU A 100 14.78 7.85 20.80
C GLU A 100 16.32 7.81 20.79
N CYS A 101 16.92 6.91 19.99
CA CYS A 101 18.36 6.86 19.77
C CYS A 101 18.92 8.18 19.22
N HIS A 102 18.30 8.74 18.18
CA HIS A 102 18.68 10.03 17.62
C HIS A 102 18.62 11.14 18.67
N SER A 103 17.57 11.18 19.49
CA SER A 103 17.40 12.16 20.55
C SER A 103 18.53 12.08 21.58
N TYR A 104 18.88 10.87 22.03
CA TYR A 104 19.99 10.69 22.96
C TYR A 104 21.35 11.07 22.37
N ILE A 105 21.63 10.69 21.13
CA ILE A 105 22.87 11.07 20.44
C ILE A 105 22.95 12.59 20.29
N PHE A 106 21.85 13.25 19.94
CA PHE A 106 21.81 14.71 19.82
C PHE A 106 22.07 15.39 21.16
N ARG A 107 21.39 14.99 22.24
CA ARG A 107 21.62 15.52 23.60
C ARG A 107 23.07 15.33 24.04
N ALA A 108 23.63 14.15 23.76
CA ALA A 108 25.03 13.89 24.06
C ALA A 108 25.98 14.83 23.30
N LYS A 109 25.73 15.09 22.01
CA LYS A 109 26.50 16.06 21.20
C LYS A 109 26.49 17.46 21.80
N VAL A 110 25.33 17.93 22.27
CA VAL A 110 25.22 19.22 22.94
C VAL A 110 26.05 19.22 24.23
N LEU A 111 25.84 18.25 25.12
CA LEU A 111 26.57 18.16 26.39
C LEU A 111 28.09 18.07 26.21
N PHE A 112 28.56 17.29 25.23
CA PHE A 112 29.98 17.21 24.90
C PHE A 112 30.55 18.57 24.48
N LYS A 113 29.80 19.37 23.72
CA LYS A 113 30.24 20.70 23.27
C LYS A 113 30.27 21.71 24.41
N GLU A 114 29.42 21.54 25.41
CA GLU A 114 29.44 22.32 26.66
C GLU A 114 30.50 21.83 27.68
N GLY A 115 31.27 20.79 27.35
CA GLY A 115 32.31 20.22 28.23
C GLY A 115 31.80 19.21 29.26
N GLU A 116 30.50 18.89 29.26
CA GLU A 116 29.86 17.95 30.18
C GLU A 116 30.02 16.48 29.71
N TYR A 117 31.25 15.96 29.80
CA TYR A 117 31.63 14.67 29.21
C TYR A 117 30.99 13.45 29.88
N ASP A 118 30.87 13.43 31.22
CA ASP A 118 30.26 12.28 31.93
C ASP A 118 28.75 12.21 31.67
N LEU A 119 28.07 13.35 31.58
CA LEU A 119 26.66 13.40 31.19
C LEU A 119 26.47 12.99 29.72
N ALA A 120 27.35 13.46 28.83
CA ALA A 120 27.36 13.02 27.44
C ALA A 120 27.54 11.50 27.34
N GLU A 121 28.48 10.91 28.08
CA GLU A 121 28.70 9.46 28.15
C GLU A 121 27.42 8.71 28.56
N LYS A 122 26.73 9.17 29.61
CA LYS A 122 25.48 8.57 30.08
C LYS A 122 24.41 8.53 28.98
N HIS A 123 24.26 9.62 28.22
CA HIS A 123 23.30 9.67 27.11
C HIS A 123 23.72 8.78 25.94
N VAL A 124 25.01 8.73 25.60
CA VAL A 124 25.50 7.82 24.55
C VAL A 124 25.31 6.35 24.94
N ASN A 125 25.57 5.98 26.20
CA ASN A 125 25.37 4.61 26.66
C ASN A 125 23.90 4.18 26.60
N LYS A 126 22.95 5.08 26.89
CA LYS A 126 21.53 4.84 26.66
C LYS A 126 21.20 4.62 25.18
N ALA A 127 21.70 5.49 24.29
CA ALA A 127 21.53 5.32 22.85
C ALA A 127 22.09 3.97 22.36
N LEU A 128 23.27 3.57 22.86
CA LEU A 128 23.93 2.32 22.51
C LEU A 128 23.23 1.07 23.05
N ALA A 129 22.48 1.18 24.14
CA ALA A 129 21.66 0.08 24.64
C ALA A 129 20.50 -0.16 23.66
N ILE A 130 19.72 0.89 23.38
CA ILE A 130 18.57 0.83 22.48
C ILE A 130 19.01 0.45 21.05
N SER A 131 20.07 1.06 20.53
CA SER A 131 20.53 0.82 19.15
C SER A 131 21.04 -0.60 18.94
N ARG A 132 21.57 -1.25 19.98
CA ARG A 132 22.01 -2.65 19.89
C ARG A 132 20.85 -3.62 20.02
N GLU A 133 19.97 -3.38 20.99
CA GLU A 133 18.75 -4.16 21.16
C GLU A 133 17.88 -4.13 19.90
N SER A 134 17.80 -2.97 19.25
CA SER A 134 17.05 -2.77 18.00
C SER A 134 17.88 -3.00 16.72
N GLU A 135 19.15 -3.40 16.83
CA GLU A 135 20.06 -3.64 15.68
C GLU A 135 20.19 -2.47 14.69
N PHE A 136 20.20 -1.22 15.18
CA PHE A 136 20.52 -0.04 14.39
C PHE A 136 22.05 0.12 14.28
N THR A 137 22.64 -0.49 13.27
CA THR A 137 24.10 -0.49 13.02
C THR A 137 24.69 0.93 12.92
N GLU A 138 24.11 1.80 12.10
CA GLU A 138 24.57 3.19 11.94
C GLU A 138 24.51 4.00 13.24
N LEU A 139 23.41 3.90 13.98
CA LEU A 139 23.24 4.61 15.27
C LEU A 139 24.21 4.07 16.31
N THR A 140 24.44 2.75 16.31
CA THR A 140 25.45 2.12 17.15
C THR A 140 26.84 2.66 16.82
N LEU A 141 27.17 2.79 15.54
CA LEU A 141 28.44 3.33 15.10
C LEU A 141 28.59 4.82 15.44
N SER A 142 27.52 5.61 15.28
CA SER A 142 27.46 7.02 15.66
C SER A 142 27.71 7.21 17.16
N GLY A 143 27.04 6.42 18.01
CA GLY A 143 27.28 6.41 19.46
C GLY A 143 28.71 5.99 19.82
N LEU A 144 29.25 4.94 19.19
CA LEU A 144 30.63 4.50 19.43
C LEU A 144 31.66 5.55 19.01
N ARG A 145 31.47 6.22 17.87
CA ARG A 145 32.31 7.33 17.41
C ARG A 145 32.26 8.50 18.38
N MET A 146 31.12 8.73 19.02
CA MET A 146 31.00 9.73 20.06
C MET A 146 31.71 9.33 21.37
N LEU A 147 31.59 8.08 21.81
CA LEU A 147 32.38 7.57 22.94
C LEU A 147 33.88 7.67 22.71
N ARG A 148 34.35 7.44 21.48
CA ARG A 148 35.76 7.64 21.11
C ARG A 148 36.24 9.05 21.43
N LEU A 149 35.42 10.07 21.11
CA LEU A 149 35.75 11.47 21.42
C LEU A 149 35.74 11.70 22.92
N ILE A 150 34.67 11.28 23.62
CA ILE A 150 34.53 11.42 25.07
C ILE A 150 35.71 10.78 25.82
N TYR A 151 36.08 9.55 25.49
CA TYR A 151 37.19 8.86 26.15
C TYR A 151 38.57 9.44 25.82
N SER A 152 38.69 10.15 24.69
CA SER A 152 39.89 10.91 24.36
C SER A 152 40.03 12.12 25.29
N GLU A 153 38.96 12.92 25.45
CA GLU A 153 38.94 14.09 26.34
C GLU A 153 39.11 13.71 27.81
N LEU A 154 38.49 12.60 28.23
CA LEU A 154 38.59 12.07 29.59
C LEU A 154 39.88 11.27 29.85
N CYS A 155 40.78 11.15 28.86
CA CYS A 155 42.03 10.41 28.97
C CYS A 155 41.87 8.96 29.49
N ARG A 156 40.87 8.22 28.97
CA ARG A 156 40.57 6.83 29.38
C ARG A 156 41.07 5.80 28.33
N PRO A 157 42.37 5.42 28.29
CA PRO A 157 42.97 4.66 27.18
C PRO A 157 42.39 3.26 26.99
N ASN A 158 42.05 2.56 28.08
CA ASN A 158 41.46 1.22 28.00
C ASN A 158 40.05 1.24 27.39
N HIS A 159 39.24 2.24 27.76
CA HIS A 159 37.89 2.43 27.20
C HIS A 159 37.97 2.84 25.73
N LEU A 160 38.92 3.72 25.39
CA LEU A 160 39.18 4.13 24.02
C LEU A 160 39.56 2.93 23.12
N ARG A 161 40.54 2.11 23.54
CA ARG A 161 40.97 0.93 22.79
C ARG A 161 39.84 -0.06 22.55
N LYS A 162 39.04 -0.35 23.58
CA LYS A 162 37.83 -1.19 23.44
C LYS A 162 36.84 -0.59 22.45
N THR A 163 36.62 0.71 22.51
CA THR A 163 35.70 1.43 21.62
C THR A 163 36.17 1.38 20.16
N LEU A 164 37.46 1.57 19.89
CA LEU A 164 38.04 1.47 18.54
C LEU A 164 37.86 0.07 17.94
N GLY A 165 38.08 -0.99 18.73
CA GLY A 165 37.83 -2.36 18.27
C GLY A 165 36.36 -2.60 17.90
N ARG A 166 35.42 -2.03 18.67
CA ARG A 166 33.99 -2.10 18.36
C ARG A 166 33.62 -1.30 17.11
N ILE A 167 34.19 -0.12 16.94
CA ILE A 167 34.01 0.71 15.72
C ILE A 167 34.39 -0.10 14.49
N LYS A 168 35.58 -0.73 14.48
CA LYS A 168 36.03 -1.55 13.34
C LYS A 168 35.04 -2.68 13.01
N LYS A 169 34.56 -3.39 14.02
CA LYS A 169 33.54 -4.46 13.84
C LYS A 169 32.26 -3.93 13.21
N TYR A 170 31.72 -2.82 13.70
CA TYR A 170 30.48 -2.23 13.16
C TYR A 170 30.69 -1.56 11.79
N GLU A 171 31.90 -1.09 11.45
CA GLU A 171 32.22 -0.61 10.10
C GLU A 171 32.32 -1.72 9.07
N GLU A 172 32.75 -2.92 9.47
CA GLU A 172 32.68 -4.12 8.61
C GLU A 172 31.23 -4.56 8.40
N LEU A 173 30.40 -4.54 9.45
CA LEU A 173 28.97 -4.83 9.35
C LEU A 173 28.24 -3.82 8.46
N LEU A 174 28.46 -2.52 8.69
CA LEU A 174 27.85 -1.44 7.91
C LEU A 174 28.21 -1.54 6.42
N ARG A 175 29.45 -1.93 6.08
CA ARG A 175 29.84 -2.14 4.68
C ARG A 175 28.99 -3.22 3.99
N ALA A 176 28.68 -4.32 4.68
CA ALA A 176 27.78 -5.34 4.16
C ALA A 176 26.35 -4.81 4.02
N GLU A 177 25.88 -4.00 4.96
CA GLU A 177 24.55 -3.38 4.89
C GLU A 177 24.42 -2.39 3.72
N GLU A 178 25.44 -1.56 3.49
CA GLU A 178 25.51 -0.62 2.37
C GLU A 178 25.56 -1.32 1.01
N GLU A 179 26.30 -2.44 0.92
CA GLU A 179 26.31 -3.27 -0.29
C GLU A 179 24.89 -3.82 -0.58
N ALA A 180 24.21 -4.32 0.46
CA ALA A 180 22.85 -4.81 0.33
C ALA A 180 21.85 -3.71 -0.08
N GLU A 181 21.96 -2.53 0.53
CA GLU A 181 21.13 -1.36 0.20
C GLU A 181 21.35 -0.91 -1.24
N SER A 182 22.61 -0.86 -1.69
CA SER A 182 22.97 -0.49 -3.07
C SER A 182 22.36 -1.44 -4.09
N ILE A 183 22.49 -2.77 -3.87
CA ILE A 183 21.87 -3.79 -4.72
C ILE A 183 20.35 -3.61 -4.75
N PHE A 184 19.74 -3.48 -3.57
CA PHE A 184 18.28 -3.37 -3.45
C PHE A 184 17.74 -2.11 -4.12
N CYS A 185 18.35 -0.94 -3.89
CA CYS A 185 17.92 0.32 -4.49
C CYS A 185 18.03 0.28 -6.02
N MET A 186 19.12 -0.26 -6.57
CA MET A 186 19.29 -0.42 -8.01
C MET A 186 18.20 -1.33 -8.60
N LYS A 187 17.92 -2.48 -7.98
CA LYS A 187 16.88 -3.40 -8.46
C LYS A 187 15.49 -2.82 -8.30
N LYS A 188 15.19 -2.17 -7.18
CA LYS A 188 13.92 -1.47 -6.96
C LYS A 188 13.65 -0.46 -8.07
N MET A 189 14.63 0.39 -8.40
CA MET A 189 14.52 1.36 -9.50
C MET A 189 14.25 0.66 -10.84
N GLN A 190 15.01 -0.38 -11.17
CA GLN A 190 14.88 -1.15 -12.42
C GLN A 190 13.49 -1.79 -12.57
N LEU A 191 12.90 -2.28 -11.48
CA LEU A 191 11.61 -2.98 -11.47
C LEU A 191 10.40 -2.04 -11.42
N GLN A 192 10.57 -0.81 -10.93
CA GLN A 192 9.51 0.20 -10.86
C GLN A 192 9.25 0.91 -12.20
N LYS A 193 10.22 0.89 -13.13
CA LYS A 193 10.19 1.71 -14.35
C LYS A 193 9.10 1.34 -15.35
N SER A 194 9.05 0.08 -15.81
CA SER A 194 8.06 -0.38 -16.80
C SER A 194 7.98 -1.90 -16.87
N VAL A 195 6.94 -2.44 -17.49
CA VAL A 195 6.77 -3.88 -17.77
C VAL A 195 7.97 -4.44 -18.55
N HIS A 196 8.40 -3.73 -19.60
CA HIS A 196 9.57 -4.12 -20.38
C HIS A 196 10.84 -4.16 -19.50
N SER A 197 11.05 -3.14 -18.67
CA SER A 197 12.18 -3.07 -17.73
C SER A 197 12.21 -4.26 -16.77
N ARG A 198 11.03 -4.67 -16.26
CA ARG A 198 10.90 -5.84 -15.37
C ARG A 198 11.35 -7.13 -16.06
N LYS A 199 10.89 -7.36 -17.29
CA LYS A 199 11.27 -8.55 -18.08
C LYS A 199 12.77 -8.59 -18.36
N THR A 200 13.34 -7.48 -18.81
CA THR A 200 14.77 -7.38 -19.13
C THR A 200 15.67 -7.60 -17.91
N HIS A 201 15.22 -7.24 -16.71
CA HIS A 201 16.02 -7.33 -15.50
C HIS A 201 15.70 -8.53 -14.59
N LEU A 202 14.79 -9.43 -14.98
CA LEU A 202 14.38 -10.58 -14.17
C LEU A 202 15.57 -11.47 -13.77
N ASP A 203 16.35 -11.95 -14.73
CA ASP A 203 17.51 -12.82 -14.47
C ASP A 203 18.54 -12.15 -13.56
N SER A 204 18.80 -10.87 -13.80
CA SER A 204 19.72 -10.09 -12.96
C SER A 204 19.19 -9.91 -11.54
N THR A 205 17.87 -9.87 -11.37
CA THR A 205 17.21 -9.75 -10.06
C THR A 205 17.33 -11.07 -9.29
N LEU A 206 17.13 -12.21 -9.95
CA LEU A 206 17.30 -13.53 -9.32
C LEU A 206 18.74 -13.75 -8.84
N LYS A 207 19.74 -13.32 -9.62
CA LYS A 207 21.14 -13.32 -9.18
C LYS A 207 21.38 -12.41 -7.98
N SER A 208 20.79 -11.21 -7.97
CA SER A 208 20.90 -10.30 -6.82
C SER A 208 20.22 -10.85 -5.56
N VAL A 209 19.13 -11.60 -5.68
CA VAL A 209 18.51 -12.30 -4.55
C VAL A 209 19.47 -13.32 -3.93
N GLN A 210 20.15 -14.12 -4.75
CA GLN A 210 21.17 -15.08 -4.27
C GLN A 210 22.36 -14.37 -3.59
N GLN A 211 22.82 -13.25 -4.16
CA GLN A 211 23.88 -12.43 -3.57
C GLN A 211 23.46 -11.89 -2.19
N LEU A 212 22.27 -11.31 -2.08
CA LEU A 212 21.74 -10.81 -0.81
C LEU A 212 21.55 -11.91 0.23
N GLN A 213 21.13 -13.11 -0.21
CA GLN A 213 21.04 -14.27 0.67
C GLN A 213 22.40 -14.66 1.26
N ALA A 214 23.42 -14.82 0.41
CA ALA A 214 24.78 -15.14 0.87
C ALA A 214 25.35 -14.06 1.80
N LEU A 215 25.07 -12.78 1.49
CA LEU A 215 25.49 -11.65 2.31
C LEU A 215 24.80 -11.66 3.68
N TRP A 216 23.50 -12.00 3.73
CA TRP A 216 22.77 -12.16 4.97
C TRP A 216 23.29 -13.36 5.77
N GLU A 217 23.55 -14.49 5.12
CA GLU A 217 24.07 -15.69 5.77
C GLU A 217 25.41 -15.43 6.47
N LYS A 218 26.27 -14.60 5.87
CA LYS A 218 27.55 -14.17 6.43
C LYS A 218 27.43 -13.09 7.51
N SER A 219 26.63 -12.05 7.27
CA SER A 219 26.55 -10.87 8.15
C SER A 219 25.61 -11.06 9.33
N LYS A 220 24.57 -11.88 9.16
CA LYS A 220 23.41 -12.03 10.06
C LYS A 220 22.73 -10.69 10.41
N SER A 221 22.91 -9.66 9.57
CA SER A 221 22.31 -8.34 9.79
C SER A 221 20.83 -8.33 9.41
N TYR A 222 20.00 -7.71 10.25
CA TYR A 222 18.61 -7.41 9.93
C TYR A 222 18.46 -6.56 8.66
N ASN A 223 19.30 -5.54 8.46
CA ASN A 223 19.19 -4.64 7.31
C ASN A 223 19.40 -5.42 5.99
N VAL A 224 20.36 -6.34 5.97
CA VAL A 224 20.60 -7.23 4.82
C VAL A 224 19.44 -8.20 4.62
N PHE A 225 18.94 -8.80 5.72
CA PHE A 225 17.75 -9.67 5.68
C PHE A 225 16.55 -8.94 5.07
N GLU A 226 16.26 -7.72 5.50
CA GLU A 226 15.11 -6.96 5.01
C GLU A 226 15.18 -6.77 3.49
N LYS A 227 16.38 -6.48 2.96
CA LYS A 227 16.58 -6.29 1.51
C LYS A 227 16.44 -7.58 0.75
N TYR A 228 17.05 -8.65 1.25
CA TYR A 228 16.90 -10.01 0.73
C TYR A 228 15.42 -10.40 0.66
N TYR A 229 14.72 -10.31 1.79
CA TYR A 229 13.32 -10.69 1.96
C TYR A 229 12.41 -9.93 0.99
N ARG A 230 12.52 -8.60 0.93
CA ARG A 230 11.71 -7.78 0.03
C ARG A 230 11.99 -8.07 -1.44
N LEU A 231 13.26 -8.27 -1.81
CA LEU A 231 13.62 -8.58 -3.19
C LEU A 231 13.18 -9.99 -3.60
N LYS A 232 13.27 -10.96 -2.68
CA LYS A 232 12.82 -12.34 -2.90
C LYS A 232 11.31 -12.40 -3.15
N ILE A 233 10.53 -11.71 -2.32
CA ILE A 233 9.08 -11.53 -2.55
C ILE A 233 8.85 -10.94 -3.94
N ARG A 234 9.52 -9.83 -4.26
CA ARG A 234 9.32 -9.17 -5.56
C ARG A 234 9.69 -10.06 -6.73
N SER A 235 10.73 -10.89 -6.61
CA SER A 235 11.10 -11.85 -7.65
C SER A 235 10.06 -12.94 -7.83
N ASN A 236 9.49 -13.46 -6.73
CA ASN A 236 8.43 -14.46 -6.80
C ASN A 236 7.14 -13.87 -7.40
N GLU A 237 6.79 -12.62 -7.06
CA GLU A 237 5.67 -11.91 -7.71
C GLU A 237 5.85 -11.89 -9.23
N LEU A 238 7.01 -11.45 -9.72
CA LEU A 238 7.30 -11.34 -11.15
C LEU A 238 7.28 -12.69 -11.88
N LEU A 239 7.62 -13.77 -11.17
CA LEU A 239 7.55 -15.13 -11.71
C LEU A 239 6.13 -15.71 -11.66
N GLY A 240 5.21 -15.10 -10.92
CA GLY A 240 3.88 -15.65 -10.63
C GLY A 240 3.89 -16.78 -9.60
N GLU A 241 4.97 -16.94 -8.84
CA GLU A 241 5.19 -18.02 -7.87
C GLU A 241 4.65 -17.62 -6.48
N PHE A 242 3.33 -17.61 -6.35
CA PHE A 242 2.67 -17.13 -5.14
C PHE A 242 2.79 -18.11 -3.96
N GLU A 243 2.85 -19.42 -4.20
CA GLU A 243 3.21 -20.40 -3.15
C GLU A 243 4.61 -20.12 -2.59
N GLY A 244 5.55 -19.70 -3.43
CA GLY A 244 6.88 -19.29 -3.00
C GLY A 244 6.85 -18.07 -2.07
N ILE A 245 5.89 -17.14 -2.25
CA ILE A 245 5.69 -16.02 -1.32
C ILE A 245 5.11 -16.51 0.01
N LEU A 246 4.16 -17.44 -0.01
CA LEU A 246 3.60 -18.05 1.20
C LEU A 246 4.68 -18.75 2.03
N GLN A 247 5.60 -19.46 1.37
CA GLN A 247 6.75 -20.08 2.02
C GLN A 247 7.67 -19.03 2.67
N VAL A 248 8.13 -18.04 1.89
CA VAL A 248 9.10 -17.03 2.37
C VAL A 248 8.53 -16.20 3.53
N THR A 249 7.25 -15.85 3.47
CA THR A 249 6.56 -15.11 4.55
C THR A 249 6.34 -15.98 5.79
N GLY A 250 5.99 -17.26 5.63
CA GLY A 250 5.90 -18.21 6.74
C GLY A 250 7.25 -18.48 7.41
N GLU A 251 8.32 -18.63 6.64
CA GLU A 251 9.68 -18.77 7.16
C GLU A 251 10.11 -17.52 7.94
N ALA A 252 9.81 -16.32 7.44
CA ALA A 252 10.10 -15.07 8.14
C ALA A 252 9.36 -14.97 9.49
N GLU A 253 8.08 -15.34 9.54
CA GLU A 253 7.32 -15.39 10.80
C GLU A 253 7.97 -16.35 11.82
N GLU A 254 8.38 -17.53 11.38
CA GLU A 254 9.06 -18.50 12.24
C GLU A 254 10.43 -18.02 12.70
N MET A 255 11.20 -17.34 11.83
CA MET A 255 12.48 -16.74 12.21
C MET A 255 12.31 -15.63 13.26
N VAL A 256 11.23 -14.84 13.17
CA VAL A 256 10.89 -13.82 14.17
C VAL A 256 10.50 -14.46 15.50
N LYS A 257 9.66 -15.50 15.50
CA LYS A 257 9.29 -16.25 16.72
C LYS A 257 10.49 -16.87 17.41
N LYS A 258 11.45 -17.38 16.63
CA LYS A 258 12.71 -17.97 17.14
C LYS A 258 13.75 -16.93 17.57
N GLY A 259 13.49 -15.64 17.36
CA GLY A 259 14.43 -14.56 17.68
C GLY A 259 15.65 -14.49 16.75
N ILE A 260 15.61 -15.16 15.59
CA ILE A 260 16.65 -15.07 14.56
C ILE A 260 16.59 -13.70 13.87
N ILE A 261 15.37 -13.19 13.66
CA ILE A 261 15.10 -11.86 13.13
C ILE A 261 14.50 -11.02 14.24
N ASN A 262 15.02 -9.81 14.41
CA ASN A 262 14.62 -8.91 15.49
C ASN A 262 13.13 -8.50 15.36
N PRO A 263 12.27 -8.84 16.33
CA PRO A 263 10.85 -8.49 16.31
C PRO A 263 10.59 -6.98 16.35
N LEU A 264 11.50 -6.18 16.93
CA LEU A 264 11.37 -4.72 16.98
C LEU A 264 11.52 -4.07 15.60
N ARG A 265 12.15 -4.78 14.66
CA ARG A 265 12.46 -4.26 13.33
C ARG A 265 11.55 -4.82 12.25
N PHE A 266 11.12 -6.08 12.39
CA PHE A 266 10.30 -6.77 11.40
C PHE A 266 8.93 -6.09 11.20
N ASP A 267 8.63 -5.71 9.96
CA ASP A 267 7.34 -5.09 9.62
C ASP A 267 6.26 -6.15 9.44
N VAL A 268 5.68 -6.59 10.56
CA VAL A 268 4.59 -7.57 10.63
C VAL A 268 3.43 -7.19 9.70
N ARG A 269 3.14 -5.89 9.55
CA ARG A 269 2.02 -5.40 8.73
C ARG A 269 2.25 -5.65 7.25
N TYR A 270 3.47 -5.39 6.79
CA TYR A 270 3.86 -5.70 5.42
C TYR A 270 3.80 -7.22 5.17
N ASN A 271 4.29 -8.03 6.12
CA ASN A 271 4.22 -9.49 6.04
C ASN A 271 2.77 -10.01 5.97
N VAL A 272 1.88 -9.51 6.84
CA VAL A 272 0.46 -9.84 6.82
C VAL A 272 -0.18 -9.48 5.48
N TYR A 273 0.06 -8.26 5.00
CA TYR A 273 -0.47 -7.79 3.73
C TYR A 273 -0.02 -8.68 2.55
N ILE A 274 1.30 -8.92 2.43
CA ILE A 274 1.84 -9.64 1.27
C ILE A 274 1.47 -11.12 1.29
N LYS A 275 1.41 -11.75 2.47
CA LYS A 275 0.96 -13.14 2.60
C LYS A 275 -0.53 -13.30 2.30
N THR A 276 -1.35 -12.33 2.72
CA THR A 276 -2.78 -12.26 2.36
C THR A 276 -2.96 -12.14 0.84
N TYR A 277 -2.18 -11.26 0.21
CA TYR A 277 -2.16 -11.12 -1.24
C TYR A 277 -1.72 -12.42 -1.92
N ALA A 278 -0.68 -13.10 -1.41
CA ALA A 278 -0.22 -14.37 -1.96
C ALA A 278 -1.27 -15.47 -1.84
N TYR A 279 -2.04 -15.55 -0.75
CA TYR A 279 -3.15 -16.50 -0.63
C TYR A 279 -4.23 -16.27 -1.69
N LEU A 280 -4.60 -15.00 -1.95
CA LEU A 280 -5.55 -14.64 -3.00
C LEU A 280 -5.04 -15.13 -4.36
N ARG A 281 -3.79 -14.84 -4.69
CA ARG A 281 -3.19 -15.18 -5.99
C ARG A 281 -2.90 -16.68 -6.16
N ALA A 282 -2.61 -17.39 -5.07
CA ALA A 282 -2.48 -18.86 -5.04
C ALA A 282 -3.83 -19.60 -5.01
N LYS A 283 -4.95 -18.87 -4.97
CA LYS A 283 -6.32 -19.41 -4.91
C LYS A 283 -6.62 -20.28 -3.69
N ASP A 284 -5.81 -20.18 -2.63
CA ASP A 284 -6.07 -20.80 -1.33
C ASP A 284 -6.91 -19.86 -0.46
N TYR A 285 -8.18 -19.70 -0.87
CA TYR A 285 -9.10 -18.76 -0.25
C TYR A 285 -9.44 -19.13 1.20
N LYS A 286 -9.54 -20.42 1.52
CA LYS A 286 -9.96 -20.88 2.85
C LYS A 286 -8.92 -20.49 3.92
N ASN A 287 -7.65 -20.84 3.69
CA ASN A 287 -6.59 -20.47 4.63
C ASN A 287 -6.32 -18.96 4.57
N GLY A 288 -6.38 -18.37 3.38
CA GLY A 288 -6.23 -16.93 3.16
C GLY A 288 -7.22 -16.08 3.94
N MET A 289 -8.51 -16.43 3.94
CA MET A 289 -9.54 -15.70 4.69
C MET A 289 -9.31 -15.78 6.21
N SER A 290 -8.93 -16.95 6.73
CA SER A 290 -8.60 -17.11 8.16
C SER A 290 -7.39 -16.25 8.55
N TYR A 291 -6.34 -16.28 7.73
CA TYR A 291 -5.13 -15.49 7.95
C TYR A 291 -5.41 -13.98 7.83
N ALA A 292 -6.17 -13.56 6.82
CA ALA A 292 -6.54 -12.16 6.61
C ALA A 292 -7.33 -11.59 7.79
N LYS A 293 -8.27 -12.37 8.35
CA LYS A 293 -9.05 -11.98 9.52
C LYS A 293 -8.16 -11.76 10.75
N ALA A 294 -7.28 -12.70 11.05
CA ALA A 294 -6.34 -12.59 12.17
C ALA A 294 -5.38 -11.39 11.98
N GLY A 295 -4.94 -11.16 10.74
CA GLY A 295 -4.06 -10.06 10.36
C GLY A 295 -4.60 -8.65 10.65
N LEU A 296 -5.93 -8.50 10.79
CA LEU A 296 -6.55 -7.20 11.10
C LEU A 296 -6.13 -6.64 12.47
N GLU A 297 -5.69 -7.48 13.39
CA GLU A 297 -5.17 -7.05 14.70
C GLU A 297 -3.87 -6.24 14.57
N HIS A 298 -3.09 -6.49 13.52
CA HIS A 298 -1.80 -5.83 13.29
C HIS A 298 -1.92 -4.55 12.45
N ILE A 299 -3.01 -4.36 11.71
CA ILE A 299 -3.16 -3.27 10.75
C ILE A 299 -4.20 -2.27 11.24
N GLY A 300 -3.75 -1.09 11.68
CA GLY A 300 -4.64 -0.04 12.18
C GLY A 300 -5.63 0.46 11.13
N ARG A 301 -6.93 0.53 11.51
CA ARG A 301 -8.06 0.93 10.65
C ARG A 301 -7.94 2.29 9.99
N SER A 302 -7.15 3.20 10.55
CA SER A 302 -6.91 4.53 9.99
C SER A 302 -5.85 4.56 8.88
N SER A 303 -5.14 3.45 8.66
CA SER A 303 -4.03 3.37 7.71
C SER A 303 -4.51 3.05 6.30
N ARG A 304 -3.77 3.52 5.28
CA ARG A 304 -4.03 3.13 3.88
C ARG A 304 -3.86 1.62 3.67
N ASN A 305 -2.89 1.03 4.38
CA ASN A 305 -2.60 -0.40 4.34
C ASN A 305 -3.81 -1.24 4.77
N TRP A 306 -4.66 -0.74 5.67
CA TRP A 306 -5.90 -1.41 6.06
C TRP A 306 -6.84 -1.58 4.88
N PHE A 307 -7.06 -0.53 4.07
CA PHE A 307 -7.92 -0.62 2.89
C PHE A 307 -7.35 -1.58 1.84
N SER A 308 -6.03 -1.57 1.62
CA SER A 308 -5.39 -2.52 0.71
C SER A 308 -5.45 -3.96 1.21
N HIS A 309 -5.38 -4.19 2.53
CA HIS A 309 -5.57 -5.52 3.12
C HIS A 309 -7.02 -5.99 3.01
N MET A 310 -7.98 -5.12 3.32
CA MET A 310 -9.41 -5.41 3.20
C MET A 310 -9.81 -5.73 1.76
N GLU A 311 -9.16 -5.11 0.78
CA GLU A 311 -9.38 -5.40 -0.63
C GLU A 311 -9.02 -6.86 -0.98
N ASN A 312 -7.83 -7.32 -0.60
CA ASN A 312 -7.45 -8.72 -0.80
C ASN A 312 -8.38 -9.67 -0.04
N TYR A 313 -8.78 -9.31 1.18
CA TYR A 313 -9.69 -10.13 1.97
C TYR A 313 -11.09 -10.22 1.33
N TYR A 314 -11.61 -9.09 0.87
CA TYR A 314 -12.87 -9.00 0.14
C TYR A 314 -12.85 -9.83 -1.14
N LEU A 315 -11.78 -9.71 -1.95
CA LEU A 315 -11.66 -10.46 -3.19
C LEU A 315 -11.61 -11.97 -2.93
N MET A 316 -10.93 -12.44 -1.86
CA MET A 316 -10.98 -13.86 -1.48
C MET A 316 -12.39 -14.32 -1.09
N ALA A 317 -13.14 -13.49 -0.36
CA ALA A 317 -14.53 -13.80 -0.02
C ALA A 317 -15.39 -13.90 -1.29
N LEU A 318 -15.21 -12.97 -2.24
CA LEU A 318 -15.93 -12.95 -3.50
C LEU A 318 -15.59 -14.16 -4.39
N HIS A 319 -14.30 -14.46 -4.56
CA HIS A 319 -13.80 -15.58 -5.37
C HIS A 319 -14.18 -16.96 -4.80
N SER A 320 -14.33 -17.06 -3.47
CA SER A 320 -14.81 -18.29 -2.82
C SER A 320 -16.32 -18.45 -2.81
N GLY A 321 -17.07 -17.50 -3.38
CA GLY A 321 -18.55 -17.50 -3.37
C GLY A 321 -19.18 -17.15 -2.02
N ASN A 322 -18.39 -16.71 -1.04
CA ASN A 322 -18.90 -16.29 0.26
C ASN A 322 -19.39 -14.83 0.22
N TYR A 323 -20.52 -14.61 -0.46
CA TYR A 323 -21.08 -13.29 -0.69
C TYR A 323 -21.58 -12.59 0.58
N GLU A 324 -22.00 -13.36 1.60
CA GLU A 324 -22.37 -12.81 2.91
C GLU A 324 -21.17 -12.17 3.61
N LEU A 325 -20.02 -12.85 3.61
CA LEU A 325 -18.79 -12.27 4.15
C LEU A 325 -18.34 -11.06 3.32
N ALA A 326 -18.42 -11.14 1.99
CA ALA A 326 -18.10 -10.01 1.12
C ALA A 326 -18.97 -8.78 1.42
N GLU A 327 -20.26 -8.97 1.69
CA GLU A 327 -21.21 -7.91 2.09
C GLU A 327 -20.86 -7.30 3.47
N ASP A 328 -20.47 -8.12 4.46
CA ASP A 328 -20.01 -7.57 5.73
C ASP A 328 -18.73 -6.76 5.57
N LEU A 329 -17.73 -7.31 4.86
CA LEU A 329 -16.44 -6.64 4.64
C LEU A 329 -16.60 -5.30 3.93
N ILE A 330 -17.43 -5.23 2.89
CA ILE A 330 -17.67 -3.99 2.18
C ILE A 330 -18.40 -2.98 3.08
N GLY A 331 -19.34 -3.44 3.91
CA GLY A 331 -19.99 -2.63 4.93
C GLY A 331 -18.99 -2.05 5.94
N GLN A 332 -18.01 -2.84 6.39
CA GLN A 332 -16.94 -2.36 7.28
C GLN A 332 -16.09 -1.26 6.62
N VAL A 333 -15.77 -1.39 5.32
CA VAL A 333 -15.00 -0.39 4.58
C VAL A 333 -15.76 0.93 4.47
N TYR A 334 -17.03 0.91 4.06
CA TYR A 334 -17.84 2.13 3.93
C TYR A 334 -18.19 2.78 5.27
N ARG A 335 -18.30 2.01 6.36
CA ARG A 335 -18.46 2.56 7.72
C ARG A 335 -17.18 3.18 8.29
N ASN A 336 -16.02 2.95 7.68
CA ASN A 336 -14.76 3.49 8.18
C ASN A 336 -14.64 4.99 7.86
N PRO A 337 -14.52 5.89 8.87
CA PRO A 337 -14.41 7.34 8.64
C PRO A 337 -13.19 7.76 7.79
N HIS A 338 -12.20 6.88 7.66
CA HIS A 338 -11.02 7.12 6.84
C HIS A 338 -11.21 6.81 5.35
N MET A 339 -12.37 6.25 4.95
CA MET A 339 -12.73 6.03 3.55
C MET A 339 -12.65 7.34 2.74
N GLU A 340 -13.02 8.48 3.34
CA GLU A 340 -12.92 9.76 2.67
C GLU A 340 -11.49 10.20 2.33
N LYS A 341 -10.49 9.65 3.04
CA LYS A 341 -9.08 10.04 2.95
C LYS A 341 -8.27 9.18 1.97
N ILE A 342 -8.86 8.12 1.41
CA ILE A 342 -8.19 7.32 0.37
C ILE A 342 -8.27 8.03 -0.99
N SER A 343 -7.46 7.60 -1.95
CA SER A 343 -7.45 8.20 -3.27
C SER A 343 -8.78 8.00 -3.99
N GLN A 344 -9.14 8.92 -4.89
CA GLN A 344 -10.33 8.78 -5.72
C GLN A 344 -10.33 7.46 -6.50
N ARG A 345 -9.16 7.04 -7.01
CA ARG A 345 -9.00 5.73 -7.67
C ARG A 345 -9.39 4.57 -6.76
N ALA A 346 -8.99 4.59 -5.48
CA ALA A 346 -9.36 3.54 -4.56
C ALA A 346 -10.86 3.56 -4.24
N LYS A 347 -11.49 4.75 -4.14
CA LYS A 347 -12.94 4.87 -3.98
C LYS A 347 -13.70 4.28 -5.17
N GLU A 348 -13.29 4.61 -6.40
CA GLU A 348 -13.86 4.08 -7.65
C GLU A 348 -13.77 2.54 -7.70
N ARG A 349 -12.65 1.96 -7.23
CA ARG A 349 -12.49 0.50 -7.15
C ARG A 349 -13.47 -0.14 -6.16
N TRP A 350 -13.63 0.44 -4.96
CA TRP A 350 -14.58 -0.07 -3.97
C TRP A 350 -16.04 0.03 -4.44
N GLU A 351 -16.38 1.10 -5.17
CA GLU A 351 -17.69 1.26 -5.81
C GLU A 351 -17.94 0.14 -6.84
N LEU A 352 -16.94 -0.15 -7.67
CA LEU A 352 -17.03 -1.25 -8.63
C LEU A 352 -17.11 -2.62 -7.94
N TYR A 353 -16.33 -2.86 -6.89
CA TYR A 353 -16.43 -4.07 -6.08
C TYR A 353 -17.84 -4.28 -5.54
N LYS A 354 -18.45 -3.22 -5.01
CA LYS A 354 -19.83 -3.25 -4.51
C LYS A 354 -20.83 -3.55 -5.62
N ALA A 355 -20.65 -2.95 -6.79
CA ALA A 355 -21.51 -3.19 -7.96
C ALA A 355 -21.46 -4.65 -8.42
N TYR A 356 -20.26 -5.26 -8.46
CA TYR A 356 -20.10 -6.69 -8.73
C TYR A 356 -20.78 -7.57 -7.67
N LEU A 357 -20.64 -7.25 -6.37
CA LEU A 357 -21.35 -7.99 -5.33
C LEU A 357 -22.87 -7.92 -5.52
N TYR A 358 -23.40 -6.74 -5.83
CA TYR A 358 -24.83 -6.55 -6.06
C TYR A 358 -25.32 -7.33 -7.29
N PHE A 359 -24.50 -7.42 -8.35
CA PHE A 359 -24.78 -8.30 -9.49
C PHE A 359 -24.88 -9.77 -9.06
N LEU A 360 -23.99 -10.24 -8.19
CA LEU A 360 -23.96 -11.65 -7.75
C LEU A 360 -25.10 -11.99 -6.76
N MET A 361 -25.62 -11.00 -6.03
CA MET A 361 -26.69 -11.22 -5.07
C MET A 361 -28.08 -11.18 -5.75
N PRO A 362 -29.03 -12.05 -5.34
CA PRO A 362 -30.36 -12.09 -5.95
C PRO A 362 -31.26 -10.91 -5.58
N ASN A 363 -31.10 -10.34 -4.38
CA ASN A 363 -31.97 -9.30 -3.82
C ASN A 363 -31.37 -7.88 -3.93
N ARG A 364 -30.45 -7.67 -4.86
CA ARG A 364 -29.72 -6.40 -5.05
C ARG A 364 -29.71 -6.04 -6.54
N ASP A 365 -29.68 -4.75 -6.84
CA ASP A 365 -29.60 -4.25 -8.21
C ASP A 365 -28.35 -3.39 -8.41
N VAL A 366 -27.63 -3.57 -9.52
CA VAL A 366 -26.35 -2.89 -9.79
C VAL A 366 -26.53 -1.37 -9.82
N GLU A 367 -27.66 -0.90 -10.35
CA GLU A 367 -28.04 0.52 -10.51
C GLU A 367 -28.23 1.24 -9.17
N ASP A 368 -28.44 0.51 -8.07
CA ASP A 368 -28.47 1.10 -6.71
C ASP A 368 -27.10 1.68 -6.31
N VAL A 369 -26.04 1.24 -6.97
CA VAL A 369 -24.65 1.58 -6.64
C VAL A 369 -23.95 2.26 -7.80
N LEU A 370 -24.19 1.80 -9.03
CA LEU A 370 -23.42 2.19 -10.19
C LEU A 370 -24.31 2.66 -11.35
N ASP A 371 -24.11 3.91 -11.78
CA ASP A 371 -24.79 4.48 -12.95
C ASP A 371 -23.86 4.40 -14.17
N PHE A 372 -24.09 3.42 -15.04
CA PHE A 372 -23.31 3.21 -16.26
C PHE A 372 -23.30 4.45 -17.17
N SER A 373 -24.40 5.19 -17.27
CA SER A 373 -24.49 6.39 -18.12
C SER A 373 -23.51 7.47 -17.69
N LYS A 374 -23.40 7.70 -16.37
CA LYS A 374 -22.43 8.65 -15.81
C LYS A 374 -20.99 8.22 -16.03
N ILE A 375 -20.70 6.92 -16.05
CA ILE A 375 -19.36 6.41 -16.34
C ILE A 375 -18.96 6.71 -17.78
N TYR A 376 -19.85 6.41 -18.73
CA TYR A 376 -19.59 6.64 -20.15
C TYR A 376 -19.38 8.11 -20.50
N GLN A 377 -20.06 9.03 -19.82
CA GLN A 377 -19.80 10.47 -19.98
C GLN A 377 -18.39 10.88 -19.58
N LYS A 378 -17.80 10.18 -18.61
CA LYS A 378 -16.42 10.42 -18.15
C LYS A 378 -15.38 9.72 -19.04
N LEU A 379 -15.81 8.81 -19.92
CA LEU A 379 -14.96 7.92 -20.74
C LEU A 379 -13.87 8.65 -21.56
N PRO A 380 -14.12 9.82 -22.19
CA PRO A 380 -13.09 10.55 -22.94
C PRO A 380 -11.88 11.00 -22.10
N PHE A 381 -12.04 11.01 -20.77
CA PHE A 381 -11.03 11.48 -19.81
C PHE A 381 -10.33 10.34 -19.05
N TYR A 382 -10.63 9.07 -19.37
CA TYR A 382 -9.94 7.94 -18.73
C TYR A 382 -8.51 7.80 -19.28
N THR A 383 -7.54 7.77 -18.36
CA THR A 383 -6.12 7.58 -18.69
C THR A 383 -5.82 6.12 -18.98
N GLN A 384 -4.66 5.86 -19.62
CA GLN A 384 -4.14 4.51 -19.89
C GLN A 384 -4.10 3.64 -18.61
N ASP A 385 -3.86 4.24 -17.45
CA ASP A 385 -3.80 3.58 -16.14
C ASP A 385 -5.17 3.08 -15.60
N LYS A 386 -6.29 3.37 -16.28
CA LYS A 386 -7.65 2.95 -15.90
C LYS A 386 -8.28 1.94 -16.88
N GLN A 387 -7.51 1.38 -17.81
CA GLN A 387 -8.03 0.49 -18.85
C GLN A 387 -8.64 -0.81 -18.29
N GLY A 388 -8.01 -1.41 -17.26
CA GLY A 388 -8.54 -2.62 -16.60
C GLY A 388 -9.92 -2.37 -15.96
N LEU A 389 -10.04 -1.27 -15.22
CA LEU A 389 -11.29 -0.90 -14.56
C LEU A 389 -12.42 -0.70 -15.56
N MET A 390 -12.11 -0.10 -16.71
CA MET A 390 -13.08 0.10 -17.79
C MET A 390 -13.56 -1.23 -18.36
N VAL A 391 -12.66 -2.20 -18.55
CA VAL A 391 -13.01 -3.53 -19.05
C VAL A 391 -13.92 -4.24 -18.06
N ALA A 392 -13.62 -4.17 -16.76
CA ALA A 392 -14.49 -4.71 -15.71
C ALA A 392 -15.88 -4.03 -15.72
N ILE A 393 -15.96 -2.72 -15.90
CA ILE A 393 -17.26 -2.02 -16.01
C ILE A 393 -18.05 -2.47 -17.25
N MET A 394 -17.39 -2.60 -18.41
CA MET A 394 -18.05 -3.05 -19.64
C MET A 394 -18.55 -4.50 -19.53
N ILE A 395 -17.76 -5.37 -18.89
CA ILE A 395 -18.18 -6.74 -18.56
C ILE A 395 -19.40 -6.69 -17.64
N LEU A 396 -19.36 -5.89 -16.58
CA LEU A 396 -20.47 -5.77 -15.62
C LEU A 396 -21.76 -5.27 -16.27
N GLU A 397 -21.71 -4.23 -17.11
CA GLU A 397 -22.89 -3.75 -17.84
C GLU A 397 -23.47 -4.84 -18.74
N PHE A 398 -22.62 -5.57 -19.45
CA PHE A 398 -23.06 -6.64 -20.35
C PHE A 398 -23.77 -7.76 -19.57
N ILE A 399 -23.14 -8.28 -18.51
CA ILE A 399 -23.71 -9.39 -17.73
C ILE A 399 -24.97 -8.97 -16.97
N ASP A 400 -25.04 -7.73 -16.50
CA ASP A 400 -26.22 -7.19 -15.82
C ASP A 400 -27.42 -7.03 -16.78
N LEU A 401 -27.19 -6.53 -17.99
CA LEU A 401 -28.21 -6.49 -19.04
C LEU A 401 -28.74 -7.88 -19.40
N MET A 402 -27.87 -8.89 -19.45
CA MET A 402 -28.30 -10.27 -19.66
C MET A 402 -29.13 -10.81 -18.49
N LYS A 403 -28.71 -10.54 -17.24
CA LYS A 403 -29.46 -10.95 -16.03
C LYS A 403 -30.88 -10.36 -16.03
N LYS A 404 -31.05 -9.16 -16.60
CA LYS A 404 -32.34 -8.45 -16.73
C LYS A 404 -33.12 -8.79 -18.00
N ASP A 405 -32.67 -9.76 -18.78
CA ASP A 405 -33.28 -10.18 -20.05
C ASP A 405 -33.37 -9.06 -21.10
N LYS A 406 -32.47 -8.07 -21.03
CA LYS A 406 -32.37 -6.92 -21.96
C LYS A 406 -31.39 -7.22 -23.10
N LEU A 407 -31.58 -8.35 -23.78
CA LEU A 407 -30.63 -8.87 -24.78
C LEU A 407 -30.43 -7.91 -25.97
N ASP A 408 -31.49 -7.26 -26.44
CA ASP A 408 -31.41 -6.30 -27.56
C ASP A 408 -30.43 -5.15 -27.26
N ILE A 409 -30.47 -4.64 -26.02
CA ILE A 409 -29.57 -3.57 -25.58
C ILE A 409 -28.15 -4.12 -25.43
N ALA A 410 -27.98 -5.32 -24.86
CA ALA A 410 -26.68 -5.95 -24.71
C ALA A 410 -25.96 -6.14 -26.07
N LEU A 411 -26.71 -6.52 -27.10
CA LEU A 411 -26.21 -6.66 -28.47
C LEU A 411 -25.67 -5.35 -29.05
N THR A 412 -26.34 -4.22 -28.76
CA THR A 412 -25.89 -2.90 -29.25
C THR A 412 -24.59 -2.42 -28.58
N LYS A 413 -24.29 -2.92 -27.38
CA LYS A 413 -23.11 -2.53 -26.58
C LYS A 413 -21.87 -3.34 -26.94
N LEU A 414 -22.02 -4.60 -27.32
CA LEU A 414 -20.91 -5.52 -27.59
C LEU A 414 -19.87 -4.97 -28.61
N PRO A 415 -20.25 -4.36 -29.76
CA PRO A 415 -19.25 -3.83 -30.71
C PRO A 415 -18.38 -2.73 -30.11
N ASN A 416 -18.89 -1.95 -29.17
CA ASN A 416 -18.12 -0.90 -28.49
C ASN A 416 -17.11 -1.53 -27.51
N THR A 417 -17.52 -2.56 -26.79
CA THR A 417 -16.65 -3.35 -25.91
C THR A 417 -15.53 -4.03 -26.70
N GLU A 418 -15.85 -4.66 -27.83
CA GLU A 418 -14.87 -5.29 -28.73
C GLU A 418 -13.87 -4.26 -29.27
N LYS A 419 -14.36 -3.10 -29.75
CA LYS A 419 -13.48 -2.01 -30.23
C LYS A 419 -12.58 -1.49 -29.12
N TYR A 420 -13.06 -1.35 -27.89
CA TYR A 420 -12.26 -0.88 -26.77
C TYR A 420 -11.15 -1.89 -26.43
N ILE A 421 -11.51 -3.16 -26.24
CA ILE A 421 -10.55 -4.24 -25.93
C ILE A 421 -9.52 -4.37 -27.07
N TYR A 422 -9.94 -4.32 -28.33
CA TYR A 422 -9.02 -4.37 -29.46
C TYR A 422 -8.09 -3.14 -29.52
N ARG A 423 -8.61 -1.94 -29.25
CA ARG A 423 -7.80 -0.71 -29.32
C ARG A 423 -6.78 -0.61 -28.19
N TYR A 424 -7.11 -1.09 -26.99
CA TYR A 424 -6.33 -0.81 -25.79
C TYR A 424 -5.62 -2.03 -25.21
N LEU A 425 -6.12 -3.25 -25.45
CA LEU A 425 -5.55 -4.48 -24.88
C LEU A 425 -4.83 -5.35 -25.91
N ASN A 426 -4.97 -5.08 -27.22
CA ASN A 426 -4.47 -6.00 -28.25
C ASN A 426 -2.93 -6.15 -28.25
N GLU A 427 -2.20 -5.07 -27.97
CA GLU A 427 -0.73 -5.08 -27.89
C GLU A 427 -0.19 -5.61 -26.55
N ASN A 428 -1.04 -5.77 -25.53
CA ASN A 428 -0.60 -6.24 -24.22
C ASN A 428 -0.72 -7.78 -24.11
N PRO A 429 0.39 -8.52 -23.96
CA PRO A 429 0.35 -9.96 -23.72
C PRO A 429 -0.29 -10.34 -22.39
N GLU A 430 -0.34 -9.43 -21.42
CA GLU A 430 -0.92 -9.68 -20.09
C GLU A 430 -2.45 -9.67 -20.12
N SER A 431 -3.06 -9.15 -21.19
CA SER A 431 -4.51 -9.06 -21.34
C SER A 431 -5.14 -10.26 -22.06
N GLN A 432 -4.47 -11.41 -22.04
CA GLN A 432 -4.92 -12.64 -22.73
C GLN A 432 -6.24 -13.16 -22.16
N ARG A 433 -6.42 -13.10 -20.85
CA ARG A 433 -7.61 -13.63 -20.17
C ARG A 433 -8.84 -12.79 -20.51
N GLU A 434 -8.72 -11.47 -20.54
CA GLU A 434 -9.75 -10.52 -20.97
C GLU A 434 -10.17 -10.77 -22.42
N LYS A 435 -9.20 -11.01 -23.32
CA LYS A 435 -9.48 -11.35 -24.73
C LYS A 435 -10.22 -12.67 -24.86
N LEU A 436 -9.81 -13.69 -24.11
CA LEU A 436 -10.48 -15.00 -24.10
C LEU A 436 -11.91 -14.88 -23.58
N PHE A 437 -12.12 -14.13 -22.49
CA PHE A 437 -13.43 -13.90 -21.91
C PHE A 437 -14.34 -13.08 -22.83
N LEU A 438 -13.82 -12.05 -23.49
CA LEU A 438 -14.57 -11.34 -24.53
C LEU A 438 -14.99 -12.29 -25.66
N LYS A 439 -14.10 -13.18 -26.12
CA LYS A 439 -14.48 -14.13 -27.18
C LYS A 439 -15.56 -15.09 -26.72
N LEU A 440 -15.55 -15.50 -25.45
CA LEU A 440 -16.63 -16.27 -24.84
C LEU A 440 -17.96 -15.50 -24.86
N ILE A 441 -17.96 -14.21 -24.48
CA ILE A 441 -19.13 -13.34 -24.60
C ILE A 441 -19.65 -13.27 -26.05
N THR A 442 -18.77 -13.05 -27.03
CA THR A 442 -19.14 -13.02 -28.45
C THR A 442 -19.76 -14.35 -28.90
N ILE A 443 -19.26 -15.50 -28.41
CA ILE A 443 -19.81 -16.82 -28.71
C ILE A 443 -21.24 -16.98 -28.16
N MET A 444 -21.56 -16.44 -26.99
CA MET A 444 -22.93 -16.45 -26.46
C MET A 444 -23.88 -15.70 -27.40
N VAL A 445 -23.45 -14.53 -27.86
CA VAL A 445 -24.20 -13.69 -28.80
C VAL A 445 -24.38 -14.39 -30.15
N GLU A 446 -23.30 -14.94 -30.73
CA GLU A 446 -23.34 -15.72 -31.99
C GLU A 446 -24.17 -17.00 -31.88
N SER A 447 -24.42 -17.49 -30.66
CA SER A 447 -25.25 -18.66 -30.39
C SER A 447 -26.69 -18.28 -30.03
N SER A 448 -27.08 -17.01 -30.25
CA SER A 448 -28.39 -16.47 -29.91
C SER A 448 -28.79 -16.76 -28.46
N PHE A 449 -27.81 -16.69 -27.55
CA PHE A 449 -27.95 -16.97 -26.12
C PHE A 449 -28.48 -18.37 -25.78
N ASN A 450 -28.35 -19.34 -26.71
CA ASN A 450 -28.64 -20.74 -26.40
C ASN A 450 -27.49 -21.32 -25.54
N PRO A 451 -27.75 -21.72 -24.28
CA PRO A 451 -26.70 -22.13 -23.34
C PRO A 451 -25.96 -23.38 -23.81
N THR A 452 -26.66 -24.37 -24.36
CA THR A 452 -26.04 -25.63 -24.84
C THR A 452 -25.12 -25.40 -26.04
N VAL A 453 -25.55 -24.57 -27.00
CA VAL A 453 -24.77 -24.25 -28.20
C VAL A 453 -23.57 -23.38 -27.82
N ALA A 454 -23.77 -22.38 -26.96
CA ALA A 454 -22.73 -21.50 -26.46
C ALA A 454 -21.67 -22.28 -25.67
N ALA A 455 -22.07 -23.19 -24.77
CA ALA A 455 -21.16 -24.05 -24.02
C ALA A 455 -20.31 -24.90 -24.95
N LYS A 456 -20.92 -25.57 -25.94
CA LYS A 456 -20.20 -26.43 -26.91
C LYS A 456 -19.22 -25.64 -27.78
N LYS A 457 -19.62 -24.48 -28.31
CA LYS A 457 -18.73 -23.62 -29.12
C LYS A 457 -17.64 -22.95 -28.27
N GLY A 458 -17.97 -22.61 -27.02
CA GLY A 458 -17.10 -21.91 -26.08
C GLY A 458 -16.06 -22.80 -25.41
N GLU A 459 -16.28 -24.11 -25.34
CA GLU A 459 -15.45 -25.09 -24.62
C GLU A 459 -13.94 -24.92 -24.88
N LYS A 460 -13.53 -24.80 -26.16
CA LYS A 460 -12.13 -24.59 -26.54
C LYS A 460 -11.54 -23.33 -25.90
N TYR A 461 -12.29 -22.22 -25.90
CA TYR A 461 -11.82 -20.94 -25.35
C TYR A 461 -11.86 -20.94 -23.83
N PHE A 462 -12.85 -21.60 -23.24
CA PHE A 462 -12.96 -21.76 -21.80
C PHE A 462 -11.82 -22.62 -21.21
N ASN A 463 -11.48 -23.73 -21.87
CA ASN A 463 -10.33 -24.54 -21.47
C ASN A 463 -9.00 -23.77 -21.62
N ARG A 464 -8.89 -22.93 -22.66
CA ARG A 464 -7.74 -22.01 -22.78
C ARG A 464 -7.70 -20.96 -21.69
N LEU A 465 -8.85 -20.41 -21.30
CA LEU A 465 -8.96 -19.43 -20.21
C LEU A 465 -8.46 -20.07 -18.90
N LYS A 466 -8.97 -21.26 -18.55
CA LYS A 466 -8.53 -22.04 -17.39
C LYS A 466 -7.03 -22.31 -17.37
N GLY A 467 -6.45 -22.61 -18.54
CA GLY A 467 -5.01 -22.86 -18.68
C GLY A 467 -4.15 -21.60 -18.79
N THR A 468 -4.74 -20.41 -18.94
CA THR A 468 -3.99 -19.15 -19.03
C THR A 468 -3.77 -18.62 -17.62
N PRO A 469 -2.51 -18.53 -17.14
CA PRO A 469 -2.23 -18.03 -15.80
C PRO A 469 -2.68 -16.57 -15.68
N GLU A 470 -3.10 -16.19 -14.47
CA GLU A 470 -3.31 -14.78 -14.17
C GLU A 470 -1.97 -14.06 -14.29
N PRO A 471 -1.90 -12.92 -15.01
CA PRO A 471 -0.66 -12.17 -15.18
C PRO A 471 0.05 -11.88 -13.84
N GLY A 472 1.35 -12.21 -13.77
CA GLY A 472 2.19 -12.09 -12.56
C GLY A 472 2.63 -10.68 -12.20
N ASP A 473 2.10 -9.62 -12.83
CA ASP A 473 2.50 -8.26 -12.49
C ASP A 473 1.58 -7.66 -11.43
N ALA A 474 2.13 -6.78 -10.58
CA ALA A 474 1.37 -5.99 -9.61
C ALA A 474 0.45 -4.93 -10.28
N PHE A 475 0.42 -4.90 -11.61
CA PHE A 475 -0.35 -3.96 -12.43
C PHE A 475 -1.40 -4.61 -13.31
N ALA A 476 -1.44 -5.94 -13.40
CA ALA A 476 -2.64 -6.60 -13.87
C ALA A 476 -3.68 -6.48 -12.77
N GLU A 477 -4.79 -5.82 -13.08
CA GLU A 477 -5.90 -5.73 -12.13
C GLU A 477 -6.41 -7.15 -11.88
N ILE A 478 -6.46 -7.56 -10.61
CA ILE A 478 -7.03 -8.85 -10.23
C ILE A 478 -8.49 -8.84 -10.70
N GLU A 479 -8.87 -9.92 -11.39
CA GLU A 479 -10.26 -10.14 -11.79
C GLU A 479 -11.16 -10.01 -10.57
N ILE A 480 -12.15 -9.12 -10.62
CA ILE A 480 -13.06 -8.88 -9.48
C ILE A 480 -13.78 -10.17 -9.14
N VAL A 481 -14.35 -10.80 -10.18
CA VAL A 481 -14.84 -12.17 -10.15
C VAL A 481 -14.06 -12.93 -11.21
N PRO A 482 -13.52 -14.12 -10.92
CA PRO A 482 -12.80 -14.91 -11.91
C PRO A 482 -13.65 -15.12 -13.16
N TYR A 483 -13.07 -14.93 -14.34
CA TYR A 483 -13.79 -15.05 -15.60
C TYR A 483 -14.38 -16.45 -15.82
N GLU A 484 -13.77 -17.49 -15.25
CA GLU A 484 -14.32 -18.83 -15.26
C GLU A 484 -15.66 -18.89 -14.52
N GLN A 485 -15.74 -18.28 -13.34
CA GLN A 485 -16.95 -18.22 -12.55
C GLN A 485 -18.03 -17.36 -13.25
N LEU A 486 -17.65 -16.22 -13.83
CA LEU A 486 -18.60 -15.39 -14.58
C LEU A 486 -19.18 -16.14 -15.78
N TRP A 487 -18.35 -16.88 -16.53
CA TRP A 487 -18.81 -17.69 -17.66
C TRP A 487 -19.85 -18.74 -17.24
N GLU A 488 -19.55 -19.49 -16.17
CA GLU A 488 -20.47 -20.51 -15.63
C GLU A 488 -21.78 -19.89 -15.14
N MET A 489 -21.72 -18.76 -14.44
CA MET A 489 -22.92 -18.04 -13.99
C MET A 489 -23.75 -17.49 -15.15
N MET A 490 -23.10 -16.97 -16.20
CA MET A 490 -23.79 -16.49 -17.39
C MET A 490 -24.53 -17.63 -18.11
N LEU A 491 -23.92 -18.81 -18.22
CA LEU A 491 -24.58 -20.00 -18.79
C LEU A 491 -25.81 -20.40 -17.96
N GLN A 492 -25.69 -20.44 -16.63
CA GLN A 492 -26.81 -20.76 -15.73
C GLN A 492 -27.96 -19.75 -15.85
N ASN A 493 -27.64 -18.45 -15.89
CA ASN A 493 -28.65 -17.40 -16.07
C ASN A 493 -29.38 -17.54 -17.42
N MET A 494 -28.66 -17.88 -18.50
CA MET A 494 -29.27 -18.14 -19.80
C MET A 494 -30.15 -19.39 -19.80
N GLU A 495 -29.78 -20.47 -19.09
CA GLU A 495 -30.65 -21.64 -18.92
C GLU A 495 -31.97 -21.26 -18.26
N HIS A 496 -31.93 -20.47 -17.19
CA HIS A 496 -33.15 -20.00 -16.51
C HIS A 496 -34.04 -19.12 -17.42
N SER A 497 -33.46 -18.24 -18.22
CA SER A 497 -34.22 -17.40 -19.17
C SER A 497 -34.75 -18.20 -20.36
N PHE A 498 -33.96 -19.12 -20.92
CA PHE A 498 -34.34 -19.97 -22.05
C PHE A 498 -35.50 -20.91 -21.69
N VAL A 499 -35.46 -21.50 -20.48
CA VAL A 499 -36.56 -22.32 -19.96
C VAL A 499 -37.87 -21.53 -19.86
N LYS A 500 -37.83 -20.25 -19.46
CA LYS A 500 -39.05 -19.41 -19.42
C LYS A 500 -39.66 -19.18 -20.82
N LEU A 501 -38.83 -19.15 -21.86
CA LEU A 501 -39.29 -18.96 -23.25
C LEU A 501 -39.93 -20.24 -23.82
N ASP A 502 -39.42 -21.42 -23.45
CA ASP A 502 -39.99 -22.70 -23.90
C ASP A 502 -41.31 -23.06 -23.20
N PHE A 503 -41.50 -22.65 -21.94
CA PHE A 503 -42.79 -22.82 -21.23
C PHE A 503 -43.84 -21.75 -21.57
N GLY A 504 -43.49 -20.76 -22.39
CA GLY A 504 -44.37 -19.69 -22.86
C GLY A 504 -44.91 -19.88 -24.28
N ARG A 505 -44.68 -21.04 -24.91
CA ARG A 505 -45.18 -21.39 -26.25
C ARG A 505 -46.38 -22.33 -26.22
#